data_AF-D8MXC4-F1
#
_entry.id   AF-D8MXC4-F1
#
_cell.length_a   1.000
_cell.length_b   1.000
_cell.length_c   1.000
_cell.angle_alpha   90.00
_cell.angle_beta   90.00
_cell.angle_gamma   90.00
#
_symmetry.space_group_name_H-M   'P 1'
#
loop_
_entity.id
_entity.type
_entity.pdbx_description
1 polymer ?
#
loop_
_entity_poly.entity_id
_entity_poly.type
_entity_poly.pdbx_seq_one_letter_code
_entity_poly.pdbx_strand_id
1 'polypeptide(L)'
;MMDEMEFGGFMVNVIMMIIAIASSLISYLVYKENSSPDIIVYIEQDKHAPTVLNLVIKNIGKSAAKDITFEASEKLPQKAFFGEKSKVMYEGPLISGIPFLAPDVSRISMLGNYAGLSEWFKEKKITVDITFYKANPKSLYPKAIKNRTYLDIYSFLGVSASDNSVGNKMLGELKKIEKAILYKSKV
;
A
#
# COMPACT_ATOMS: atom_id res chain seq x y z
N MET A 1 11.05 -15.74 -61.64
CA MET A 1 10.29 -14.49 -61.39
C MET A 1 9.23 -14.90 -60.39
N MET A 2 9.36 -14.53 -59.11
CA MET A 2 8.29 -14.82 -58.13
C MET A 2 7.04 -14.11 -58.61
N ASP A 3 5.91 -14.81 -58.59
CA ASP A 3 4.62 -14.26 -58.97
C ASP A 3 4.27 -13.13 -57.97
N GLU A 4 3.76 -11.99 -58.45
CA GLU A 4 3.51 -10.81 -57.59
C GLU A 4 2.57 -11.15 -56.42
N MET A 5 1.71 -12.15 -56.62
CA MET A 5 0.78 -12.68 -55.63
C MET A 5 1.48 -13.48 -54.51
N GLU A 6 2.55 -14.22 -54.82
CA GLU A 6 3.35 -14.95 -53.82
C GLU A 6 4.16 -13.97 -52.96
N PHE A 7 4.71 -12.93 -53.57
CA PHE A 7 5.43 -11.88 -52.85
C PHE A 7 4.51 -11.09 -51.90
N GLY A 8 3.29 -10.77 -52.35
CA GLY A 8 2.27 -10.13 -51.51
C GLY A 8 1.90 -10.98 -50.29
N GLY A 9 1.66 -12.28 -50.48
CA GLY A 9 1.38 -13.22 -49.38
C GLY A 9 2.54 -13.35 -48.38
N PHE A 10 3.78 -13.41 -48.88
CA PHE A 10 4.98 -13.42 -48.04
C PHE A 10 5.09 -12.16 -47.17
N MET A 11 4.91 -10.98 -47.76
CA MET A 11 4.96 -9.70 -47.04
C MET A 11 3.89 -9.59 -45.95
N VAL A 12 2.66 -10.07 -46.23
CA VAL A 12 1.59 -10.13 -45.22
C VAL A 12 1.99 -11.01 -44.04
N ASN A 13 2.56 -12.20 -44.29
CA ASN A 13 3.01 -13.10 -43.23
C ASN A 13 4.13 -12.49 -42.37
N VAL A 14 5.09 -11.79 -42.98
CA VAL A 14 6.16 -11.09 -42.26
C VAL A 14 5.59 -9.99 -41.35
N ILE A 15 4.64 -9.19 -41.86
CA ILE A 15 3.97 -8.15 -41.07
C ILE A 15 3.19 -8.77 -39.91
N MET A 16 2.43 -9.84 -40.16
CA MET A 16 1.70 -10.57 -39.13
C MET A 16 2.63 -11.15 -38.05
N MET A 17 3.79 -11.68 -38.44
CA MET A 17 4.81 -12.17 -37.51
C MET A 17 5.32 -11.04 -36.60
N ILE A 18 5.64 -9.87 -37.17
CA ILE A 18 6.11 -8.70 -36.40
C ILE A 18 5.03 -8.24 -35.41
N ILE A 19 3.77 -8.15 -35.86
CA ILE A 19 2.64 -7.76 -34.99
C ILE A 19 2.47 -8.75 -33.84
N ALA A 20 2.55 -10.06 -34.11
CA ALA A 20 2.45 -11.09 -33.08
C ALA A 20 3.58 -10.99 -32.05
N ILE A 21 4.82 -10.78 -32.50
CA ILE A 21 5.98 -10.59 -31.61
C ILE A 21 5.79 -9.33 -30.74
N ALA A 22 5.39 -8.21 -31.34
CA ALA A 22 5.15 -6.97 -30.62
C ALA A 22 4.02 -7.11 -29.58
N SER A 23 2.90 -7.75 -29.95
CA SER A 23 1.78 -8.02 -29.04
C SER A 23 2.18 -8.92 -27.87
N SER A 24 2.95 -9.98 -28.14
CA SER A 24 3.49 -10.87 -27.10
C SER A 24 4.44 -10.12 -26.16
N LEU A 25 5.30 -9.25 -26.70
CA LEU A 25 6.23 -8.45 -25.90
C LEU A 25 5.48 -7.48 -24.98
N ILE A 26 4.48 -6.76 -25.49
CA ILE A 26 3.64 -5.86 -24.69
C ILE A 26 2.93 -6.64 -23.59
N SER A 27 2.33 -7.78 -23.93
CA SER A 27 1.65 -8.65 -22.97
C SER A 27 2.60 -9.12 -21.85
N TYR A 28 3.84 -9.47 -22.21
CA TYR A 28 4.86 -9.85 -21.24
C TYR A 28 5.25 -8.68 -20.31
N LEU A 29 5.43 -7.47 -20.85
CA LEU A 29 5.76 -6.28 -20.05
C LEU A 29 4.64 -5.96 -19.06
N VAL A 30 3.38 -5.96 -19.51
CA VAL A 30 2.20 -5.74 -18.66
C VAL A 30 2.08 -6.81 -17.57
N TYR A 31 2.31 -8.08 -17.92
CA TYR A 31 2.30 -9.17 -16.94
C TYR A 31 3.42 -9.02 -15.90
N LYS A 32 4.63 -8.62 -16.33
CA LYS A 32 5.78 -8.42 -15.44
C LYS A 32 5.52 -7.29 -14.44
N GLU A 33 4.97 -6.17 -14.90
CA GLU A 33 4.61 -5.03 -14.07
C GLU A 33 3.49 -5.39 -13.09
N ASN A 34 2.43 -6.04 -13.57
CA ASN A 34 1.34 -6.58 -12.74
C ASN A 34 1.75 -7.74 -11.82
N SER A 35 2.99 -8.24 -11.90
CA SER A 35 3.49 -9.30 -11.02
C SER A 35 4.55 -8.79 -10.04
N SER A 36 4.64 -7.48 -9.83
CA SER A 36 5.65 -6.87 -8.98
C SER A 36 5.07 -6.53 -7.60
N PRO A 37 5.83 -6.80 -6.51
CA PRO A 37 5.48 -6.25 -5.20
C PRO A 37 5.68 -4.74 -5.20
N ASP A 38 4.92 -4.04 -4.37
CA ASP A 38 5.11 -2.61 -4.13
C ASP A 38 4.76 -2.29 -2.68
N ILE A 39 5.76 -1.85 -1.92
CA ILE A 39 5.63 -1.58 -0.50
C ILE A 39 5.56 -0.08 -0.30
N ILE A 40 4.55 0.35 0.44
CA ILE A 40 4.37 1.73 0.85
C ILE A 40 4.29 1.84 2.37
N VAL A 41 4.76 2.97 2.90
CA VAL A 41 4.55 3.37 4.28
C VAL A 41 3.81 4.70 4.30
N TYR A 42 2.74 4.78 5.08
CA TYR A 42 1.94 6.00 5.21
C TYR A 42 1.33 6.11 6.60
N ILE A 43 0.83 7.29 6.92
CA ILE A 43 0.05 7.53 8.14
C ILE A 43 -1.42 7.50 7.75
N GLU A 44 -2.26 6.87 8.56
CA GLU A 44 -3.72 6.88 8.41
C GLU A 44 -4.39 7.18 9.75
N GLN A 45 -5.61 7.71 9.71
CA GLN A 45 -6.43 7.87 10.90
C GLN A 45 -7.09 6.56 11.28
N ASP A 46 -7.11 6.23 12.58
CA ASP A 46 -7.77 5.04 13.07
C ASP A 46 -9.30 5.19 12.97
N LYS A 47 -9.95 4.16 12.40
CA LYS A 47 -11.40 4.16 12.15
C LYS A 47 -12.23 4.04 13.43
N HIS A 48 -11.66 3.48 14.48
CA HIS A 48 -12.31 3.25 15.77
C HIS A 48 -11.93 4.31 16.80
N ALA A 49 -10.74 4.91 16.66
CA ALA A 49 -10.24 5.98 17.51
C ALA A 49 -9.78 7.17 16.66
N PRO A 50 -10.68 8.08 16.23
CA PRO A 50 -10.34 9.09 15.23
C PRO A 50 -9.25 10.09 15.66
N THR A 51 -8.94 10.19 16.95
CA THR A 51 -7.83 11.01 17.45
C THR A 51 -6.46 10.35 17.27
N VAL A 52 -6.43 9.06 16.93
CA VAL A 52 -5.23 8.24 16.77
C VAL A 52 -4.82 8.20 15.30
N LEU A 53 -3.53 8.40 15.08
CA LEU A 53 -2.85 8.20 13.82
C LEU A 53 -2.03 6.92 13.89
N ASN A 54 -2.28 6.04 12.92
CA ASN A 54 -1.59 4.78 12.74
C ASN A 54 -0.52 4.92 11.66
N LEU A 55 0.62 4.30 11.89
CA LEU A 55 1.61 4.02 10.86
C LEU A 55 1.23 2.71 10.16
N VAL A 56 1.13 2.76 8.84
CA VAL A 56 0.75 1.62 8.02
C VAL A 56 1.88 1.28 7.07
N ILE A 57 2.32 0.04 7.11
CA ILE A 57 3.20 -0.55 6.09
C ILE A 57 2.33 -1.51 5.28
N LYS A 58 2.19 -1.29 3.99
CA LYS A 58 1.31 -2.10 3.14
C LYS A 58 2.01 -2.53 1.86
N ASN A 59 1.77 -3.78 1.47
CA ASN A 59 2.05 -4.22 0.11
C ASN A 59 0.82 -3.92 -0.76
N ILE A 60 0.94 -2.95 -1.66
CA ILE A 60 -0.10 -2.62 -2.65
C ILE A 60 0.15 -3.30 -4.01
N GLY A 61 1.28 -3.99 -4.15
CA GLY A 61 1.59 -4.78 -5.32
C GLY A 61 0.87 -6.13 -5.31
N LYS A 62 0.85 -6.78 -6.48
CA LYS A 62 0.15 -8.06 -6.70
C LYS A 62 1.02 -9.29 -6.42
N SER A 63 2.22 -9.11 -5.88
CA SER A 63 3.16 -10.18 -5.53
C SER A 63 3.68 -9.99 -4.11
N ALA A 64 4.07 -11.07 -3.46
CA ALA A 64 4.71 -11.00 -2.15
C ALA A 64 6.10 -10.35 -2.24
N ALA A 65 6.41 -9.56 -1.22
CA ALA A 65 7.73 -9.01 -0.96
C ALA A 65 8.42 -9.78 0.16
N LYS A 66 9.76 -9.81 0.12
CA LYS A 66 10.60 -10.37 1.18
C LYS A 66 11.77 -9.46 1.50
N ASP A 67 12.38 -9.70 2.66
CA ASP A 67 13.58 -9.01 3.15
C ASP A 67 13.42 -7.48 3.06
N ILE A 68 12.29 -7.00 3.60
CA ILE A 68 11.91 -5.58 3.53
C ILE A 68 12.66 -4.83 4.62
N THR A 69 13.39 -3.78 4.24
CA THR A 69 14.11 -2.89 5.14
C THR A 69 13.69 -1.43 4.91
N PHE A 70 13.85 -0.61 5.95
CA PHE A 70 13.41 0.78 5.97
C PHE A 70 14.52 1.68 6.47
N GLU A 71 14.62 2.87 5.89
CA GLU A 71 15.52 3.93 6.32
C GLU A 71 14.74 5.25 6.33
N ALA A 72 14.48 5.78 7.51
CA ALA A 72 13.79 7.06 7.68
C ALA A 72 14.81 8.21 7.74
N SER A 73 14.48 9.35 7.13
CA SER A 73 15.33 10.54 7.15
C SER A 73 15.50 11.14 8.55
N GLU A 74 14.52 10.92 9.43
CA GLU A 74 14.56 11.32 10.84
C GLU A 74 14.08 10.19 11.74
N LYS A 75 14.49 10.22 13.01
CA LYS A 75 14.03 9.26 14.02
C LYS A 75 12.53 9.42 14.25
N LEU A 76 11.79 8.33 14.14
CA LEU A 76 10.35 8.30 14.43
C LEU A 76 10.10 8.08 15.93
N PRO A 77 8.96 8.57 16.46
CA PRO A 77 8.56 8.29 17.83
C PRO A 77 7.98 6.88 17.95
N GLN A 78 8.22 6.20 19.08
CA GLN A 78 7.58 4.92 19.39
C GLN A 78 6.06 5.10 19.55
N LYS A 79 5.67 6.11 20.33
CA LYS A 79 4.32 6.62 20.53
C LYS A 79 4.42 8.11 20.85
N ALA A 80 3.63 8.94 20.16
CA ALA A 80 3.61 10.38 20.40
C ALA A 80 2.21 10.90 20.71
N PHE A 81 1.93 11.04 22.01
CA PHE A 81 0.69 11.64 22.51
C PHE A 81 0.98 12.97 23.17
N PHE A 82 0.14 13.96 22.91
CA PHE A 82 0.24 15.26 23.56
C PHE A 82 0.21 15.13 25.09
N GLY A 83 1.13 15.81 25.76
CA GLY A 83 1.31 15.74 27.21
C GLY A 83 2.16 14.56 27.70
N GLU A 84 2.53 13.63 26.82
CA GLU A 84 3.41 12.52 27.14
C GLU A 84 4.83 12.73 26.57
N LYS A 85 5.85 12.33 27.34
CA LYS A 85 7.23 12.37 26.84
C LYS A 85 7.46 11.23 25.86
N SER A 86 7.35 11.57 24.58
CA SER A 86 7.60 10.65 23.46
C SER A 86 9.05 10.15 23.46
N LYS A 87 9.24 8.84 23.24
CA LYS A 87 10.56 8.22 23.07
C LYS A 87 10.80 7.89 21.60
N VAL A 88 12.07 7.84 21.21
CA VAL A 88 12.48 7.36 19.88
C VAL A 88 12.05 5.89 19.71
N MET A 89 11.63 5.53 18.50
CA MET A 89 11.32 4.17 18.09
C MET A 89 12.60 3.33 17.98
N TYR A 90 12.66 2.23 18.72
CA TYR A 90 13.78 1.27 18.69
C TYR A 90 13.34 -0.17 18.39
N GLU A 91 12.03 -0.39 18.27
CA GLU A 91 11.44 -1.70 18.03
C GLU A 91 10.32 -1.58 17.00
N GLY A 92 9.96 -2.73 16.42
CA GLY A 92 8.87 -2.83 15.44
C GLY A 92 9.36 -2.84 13.99
N PRO A 93 8.42 -2.98 13.04
CA PRO A 93 8.73 -3.35 11.65
C PRO A 93 9.59 -2.35 10.88
N LEU A 94 9.51 -1.06 11.21
CA LEU A 94 10.38 -0.05 10.59
C LEU A 94 11.84 -0.15 11.06
N ILE A 95 12.10 -0.74 12.22
CA ILE A 95 13.45 -0.89 12.77
C ILE A 95 14.01 -2.28 12.43
N SER A 96 13.23 -3.34 12.67
CA SER A 96 13.67 -4.73 12.44
C SER A 96 13.53 -5.19 10.99
N GLY A 97 12.81 -4.45 10.15
CA GLY A 97 12.36 -4.91 8.84
C GLY A 97 11.23 -5.92 8.93
N ILE A 98 10.79 -6.39 7.75
CA ILE A 98 9.74 -7.40 7.60
C ILE A 98 10.27 -8.52 6.69
N PRO A 99 10.41 -9.76 7.20
CA PRO A 99 10.93 -10.88 6.40
C PRO A 99 10.07 -11.22 5.19
N PHE A 100 8.74 -11.14 5.34
CA PHE A 100 7.80 -11.49 4.29
C PHE A 100 6.49 -10.71 4.43
N LEU A 101 6.00 -10.16 3.32
CA LEU A 101 4.72 -9.46 3.24
C LEU A 101 3.96 -9.86 1.98
N ALA A 102 2.85 -10.58 2.17
CA ALA A 102 1.97 -11.02 1.08
C ALA A 102 1.29 -9.81 0.37
N PRO A 103 0.79 -9.98 -0.86
CA PRO A 103 -0.02 -8.96 -1.53
C PRO A 103 -1.19 -8.48 -0.67
N ASP A 104 -1.51 -7.19 -0.74
CA ASP A 104 -2.63 -6.54 -0.04
C ASP A 104 -2.62 -6.61 1.49
N VAL A 105 -1.60 -7.24 2.09
CA VAL A 105 -1.46 -7.34 3.54
C VAL A 105 -0.75 -6.10 4.08
N SER A 106 -1.22 -5.64 5.26
CA SER A 106 -0.62 -4.53 6.00
C SER A 106 -0.07 -4.94 7.38
N ARG A 107 0.82 -4.10 7.90
CA ARG A 107 1.19 -4.02 9.32
C ARG A 107 0.80 -2.63 9.79
N ILE A 108 -0.08 -2.57 10.78
CA ILE A 108 -0.62 -1.33 11.31
C ILE A 108 -0.13 -1.24 12.76
N SER A 109 0.47 -0.10 13.09
CA SER A 109 0.92 0.20 14.45
C SER A 109 0.51 1.60 14.83
N MET A 110 -0.03 1.75 16.04
CA MET A 110 -0.38 3.05 16.61
C MET A 110 0.88 3.92 16.75
N LEU A 111 0.87 5.10 16.12
CA LEU A 111 1.99 6.03 16.12
C LEU A 111 1.79 7.16 17.15
N GLY A 112 0.56 7.63 17.34
CA GLY A 112 0.27 8.72 18.28
C GLY A 112 -1.03 9.46 17.97
N ASN A 113 -1.17 10.67 18.48
CA ASN A 113 -2.22 11.61 18.08
C ASN A 113 -1.62 12.80 17.30
N TYR A 114 -2.45 13.56 16.59
CA TYR A 114 -1.99 14.69 15.78
C TYR A 114 -1.15 15.68 16.59
N ALA A 115 -1.63 16.09 17.77
CA ALA A 115 -0.95 17.08 18.61
C ALA A 115 0.45 16.61 19.04
N GLY A 116 0.60 15.39 19.56
CA GLY A 116 1.89 14.83 19.96
C GLY A 116 2.84 14.60 18.78
N LEU A 117 2.31 14.16 17.63
CA LEU A 117 3.11 13.99 16.42
C LEU A 117 3.56 15.32 15.83
N SER A 118 2.75 16.37 15.93
CA SER A 118 3.09 17.71 15.44
C SER A 118 4.29 18.32 16.17
N GLU A 119 4.39 18.11 17.49
CA GLU A 119 5.55 18.50 18.30
C GLU A 119 6.82 17.74 17.90
N TRP A 120 6.67 16.48 17.48
CA TRP A 120 7.80 15.65 17.06
C TRP A 120 8.29 16.00 15.66
N PHE A 121 7.39 16.11 14.69
CA PHE A 121 7.72 16.32 13.27
C PHE A 121 8.17 17.75 12.98
N LYS A 122 7.79 18.74 13.81
CA LYS A 122 8.25 20.14 13.73
C LYS A 122 8.16 20.74 12.32
N GLU A 123 7.01 20.55 11.67
CA GLU A 123 6.65 21.01 10.33
C GLU A 123 7.46 20.37 9.19
N LYS A 124 8.12 19.26 9.48
CA LYS A 124 8.90 18.53 8.48
C LYS A 124 8.13 17.34 7.93
N LYS A 125 8.42 17.03 6.67
CA LYS A 125 8.06 15.77 6.02
C LYS A 125 9.19 14.77 6.26
N ILE A 126 8.87 13.59 6.76
CA ILE A 126 9.85 12.52 6.95
C ILE A 126 9.78 11.61 5.72
N THR A 127 10.91 11.35 5.08
CA THR A 127 10.96 10.36 3.99
C THR A 127 11.34 9.00 4.54
N VAL A 128 10.75 7.95 4.00
CA VAL A 128 11.12 6.56 4.30
C VAL A 128 11.55 5.89 3.00
N ASP A 129 12.83 5.57 2.91
CA ASP A 129 13.40 4.73 1.87
C ASP A 129 13.18 3.26 2.22
N ILE A 130 12.64 2.51 1.27
CA ILE A 130 12.21 1.13 1.43
C ILE A 130 13.00 0.29 0.43
N THR A 131 13.66 -0.75 0.92
CA THR A 131 14.33 -1.73 0.05
C THR A 131 13.72 -3.10 0.28
N PHE A 132 13.40 -3.82 -0.78
CA PHE A 132 12.79 -5.15 -0.70
C PHE A 132 13.06 -5.97 -1.96
N TYR A 133 12.73 -7.27 -1.89
CA TYR A 133 12.87 -8.20 -3.00
C TYR A 133 11.55 -8.88 -3.32
N LYS A 134 11.39 -9.32 -4.56
CA LYS A 134 10.30 -10.24 -4.92
C LYS A 134 10.52 -11.58 -4.23
N ALA A 135 9.48 -12.12 -3.58
CA ALA A 135 9.58 -13.37 -2.84
C ALA A 135 10.00 -14.55 -3.73
N ASN A 136 9.35 -14.66 -4.90
CA ASN A 136 9.59 -15.69 -5.91
C ASN A 136 10.15 -15.06 -7.20
N PRO A 137 11.44 -14.69 -7.24
CA PRO A 137 12.07 -14.15 -8.43
C PRO A 137 12.23 -15.27 -9.48
N LYS A 138 11.89 -14.99 -10.74
CA LYS A 138 12.21 -15.90 -11.87
C LYS A 138 13.68 -15.81 -12.31
N SER A 139 14.43 -14.86 -11.76
CA SER A 139 15.85 -14.62 -12.03
C SER A 139 16.72 -15.33 -10.98
N LEU A 140 17.84 -15.91 -11.39
CA LEU A 140 18.87 -16.47 -10.51
C LEU A 140 19.46 -15.42 -9.56
N TYR A 141 19.49 -14.15 -9.99
CA TYR A 141 19.93 -13.01 -9.19
C TYR A 141 18.74 -12.07 -8.95
N PRO A 142 18.09 -12.12 -7.78
CA PRO A 142 17.00 -11.23 -7.47
C PRO A 142 17.49 -9.78 -7.36
N LYS A 143 16.87 -8.89 -8.13
CA LYS A 143 17.15 -7.46 -8.07
C LYS A 143 16.42 -6.83 -6.88
N ALA A 144 17.13 -6.02 -6.09
CA ALA A 144 16.52 -5.18 -5.07
C ALA A 144 15.61 -4.14 -5.73
N ILE A 145 14.42 -3.97 -5.18
CA ILE A 145 13.46 -2.93 -5.53
C ILE A 145 13.57 -1.86 -4.45
N LYS A 146 13.64 -0.60 -4.88
CA LYS A 146 13.71 0.56 -3.98
C LYS A 146 12.48 1.42 -4.20
N ASN A 147 11.83 1.83 -3.12
CA ASN A 147 10.73 2.78 -3.12
C ASN A 147 11.00 3.87 -2.07
N ARG A 148 10.46 5.07 -2.28
CA ARG A 148 10.51 6.19 -1.34
C ARG A 148 9.10 6.66 -1.06
N THR A 149 8.76 6.77 0.22
CA THR A 149 7.47 7.27 0.67
C THR A 149 7.64 8.46 1.60
N TYR A 150 6.55 9.19 1.82
CA TYR A 150 6.52 10.40 2.64
C TYR A 150 5.55 10.20 3.79
N LEU A 151 6.04 10.40 5.01
CA LEU A 151 5.20 10.50 6.19
C LEU A 151 4.91 11.98 6.42
N ASP A 152 3.63 12.32 6.24
CA ASP A 152 3.11 13.65 6.48
C ASP A 152 1.92 13.55 7.44
N ILE A 153 1.95 14.35 8.49
CA ILE A 153 0.86 14.48 9.45
C ILE A 153 0.04 15.75 9.21
N TYR A 154 0.60 16.74 8.52
CA TYR A 154 -0.02 18.07 8.38
C TYR A 154 -1.21 18.06 7.41
N SER A 155 -1.24 17.11 6.47
CA SER A 155 -2.42 16.84 5.64
C SER A 155 -3.65 16.39 6.43
N PHE A 156 -3.51 15.97 7.70
CA PHE A 156 -4.66 15.68 8.57
C PHE A 156 -5.25 16.92 9.26
N LEU A 157 -4.58 18.08 9.17
CA LEU A 157 -5.09 19.31 9.79
C LEU A 157 -6.39 19.76 9.11
N GLY A 158 -7.45 19.92 9.91
CA GLY A 158 -8.78 20.32 9.41
C GLY A 158 -9.55 19.21 8.72
N VAL A 159 -9.03 17.97 8.69
CA VAL A 159 -9.77 16.80 8.22
C VAL A 159 -10.73 16.34 9.32
N SER A 160 -12.02 16.22 8.99
CA SER A 160 -13.00 15.68 9.93
C SER A 160 -12.65 14.23 10.26
N ALA A 161 -12.44 13.97 11.54
CA ALA A 161 -12.23 12.64 12.08
C ALA A 161 -13.49 11.76 12.01
N SER A 162 -14.65 12.35 11.69
CA SER A 162 -15.89 11.60 11.50
C SER A 162 -15.96 11.04 10.07
N ASP A 163 -15.29 9.92 9.83
CA ASP A 163 -15.68 9.07 8.71
C ASP A 163 -17.08 8.50 9.04
N ASN A 164 -18.12 9.21 8.58
CA ASN A 164 -19.52 8.89 8.82
C ASN A 164 -19.93 7.52 8.24
N SER A 165 -19.03 6.80 7.55
CA SER A 165 -19.33 5.53 6.90
C SER A 165 -19.55 4.36 7.87
N VAL A 166 -18.83 4.30 9.00
CA VAL A 166 -18.98 3.20 9.98
C VAL A 166 -20.24 3.40 10.82
N GLY A 167 -20.47 4.60 11.34
CA GLY A 167 -21.68 4.95 12.08
C GLY A 167 -22.94 4.72 11.26
N ASN A 168 -22.93 5.12 9.98
CA ASN A 168 -24.07 4.89 9.08
C ASN A 168 -24.29 3.41 8.74
N LYS A 169 -23.23 2.61 8.58
CA LYS A 169 -23.35 1.16 8.41
C LYS A 169 -23.93 0.49 9.66
N MET A 170 -23.46 0.89 10.84
CA MET A 170 -23.96 0.37 12.12
C MET A 170 -25.43 0.75 12.34
N LEU A 171 -25.82 1.99 12.05
CA LEU A 171 -27.22 2.43 12.04
C LEU A 171 -28.08 1.63 11.04
N GLY A 172 -27.52 1.32 9.87
CA GLY A 172 -28.18 0.49 8.87
C GLY A 172 -28.46 -0.93 9.35
N GLU A 173 -27.47 -1.57 9.98
CA GLU A 173 -27.63 -2.92 10.56
C GLU A 173 -28.57 -2.91 11.78
N LEU A 174 -28.48 -1.89 12.65
CA LEU A 174 -29.39 -1.73 13.78
C LEU A 174 -30.85 -1.57 13.32
N LYS A 175 -31.10 -0.78 12.27
CA LYS A 175 -32.44 -0.66 11.66
C LYS A 175 -32.95 -1.98 11.09
N LYS A 176 -32.07 -2.83 10.54
CA LYS A 176 -32.47 -4.18 10.06
C LYS A 176 -32.87 -5.08 11.23
N ILE A 177 -32.11 -5.03 12.33
CA ILE A 177 -32.42 -5.78 13.55
C ILE A 177 -33.75 -5.31 14.16
N GLU A 178 -33.95 -3.98 14.28
CA GLU A 178 -35.20 -3.38 14.77
C GLU A 178 -36.41 -3.88 13.95
N LYS A 179 -36.32 -3.81 12.62
CA LYS A 179 -37.39 -4.30 11.72
C LYS A 179 -37.64 -5.80 11.90
N ALA A 180 -36.60 -6.62 12.06
CA ALA A 180 -36.75 -8.06 12.27
C ALA A 180 -37.42 -8.39 13.60
N ILE A 181 -37.09 -7.66 14.67
CA ILE A 181 -37.71 -7.81 16.00
C ILE A 181 -39.19 -7.37 15.95
N LEU A 182 -39.48 -6.21 15.37
CA LEU A 182 -40.85 -5.71 15.23
C LEU A 182 -41.74 -6.60 14.36
N TYR A 183 -41.16 -7.21 13.32
CA TYR A 183 -41.87 -8.18 12.48
C TYR A 183 -42.22 -9.46 13.27
N LYS A 184 -41.28 -10.00 14.04
CA LYS A 184 -41.50 -11.18 14.89
C LYS A 184 -42.46 -10.94 16.06
N SER A 185 -42.59 -9.70 16.52
CA SER A 185 -43.51 -9.32 17.60
C SER A 185 -44.97 -9.15 17.13
N LYS A 186 -45.22 -9.11 15.81
CA LYS A 186 -46.56 -8.96 15.21
C LYS A 186 -47.19 -10.29 14.76
N VAL A 187 -46.46 -11.40 14.89
CA VAL A 187 -46.93 -12.78 14.66
C VAL A 187 -47.14 -13.44 16.01
#